data_AF-A0A4R4Y963-F1
#
_entry.id   AF-A0A4R4Y963-F1
#
_cell.length_a   1.000
_cell.length_b   1.000
_cell.length_c   1.000
_cell.angle_alpha   90.00
_cell.angle_beta   90.00
_cell.angle_gamma   90.00
#
_symmetry.space_group_name_H-M   'P 1'
#
loop_
_entity.id
_entity.type
_entity.pdbx_description
1 polymer ?
#
loop_
_entity_poly.entity_id
_entity_poly.type
_entity_poly.pdbx_seq_one_letter_code
_entity_poly.pdbx_strand_id
1 'polypeptide(L)'
;MTDYTGVEVHDEHVAALRSLLRFDLAAAKMYESVTEDTAAIGHTLMVYSAFAVAVHRKFAPKYSVAQILRYVADLRISLGDDASQVNPRVAECMIRAALGDETLNDHEPYGADMRAMMDVEMTVLLDLTDKARFDETGLDEFLRASADHAKRWLAIQRDRQVGEQ
;
A
#
# COMPACT_ATOMS: atom_id res chain seq x y z
N MET A 1 15.40 1.46 -11.97
CA MET A 1 14.43 2.52 -11.66
C MET A 1 13.21 2.26 -12.52
N THR A 2 12.04 2.06 -11.92
CA THR A 2 10.80 1.83 -12.68
C THR A 2 10.45 3.08 -13.48
N ASP A 3 10.14 2.92 -14.76
CA ASP A 3 9.70 4.03 -15.62
C ASP A 3 8.19 4.27 -15.43
N TYR A 4 7.82 5.50 -15.09
CA TYR A 4 6.43 5.92 -14.85
C TYR A 4 5.87 6.81 -15.98
N THR A 5 6.64 7.02 -17.05
CA THR A 5 6.34 7.97 -18.14
C THR A 5 5.04 7.63 -18.90
N GLY A 6 4.55 6.39 -18.82
CA GLY A 6 3.28 5.96 -19.42
C GLY A 6 2.23 5.40 -18.45
N VAL A 7 2.49 5.41 -17.13
CA VAL A 7 1.60 4.78 -16.15
C VAL A 7 0.41 5.67 -15.83
N GLU A 8 -0.81 5.22 -16.07
CA GLU A 8 -2.03 5.95 -15.74
C GLU A 8 -2.92 5.17 -14.79
N VAL A 9 -3.75 5.89 -14.01
CA VAL A 9 -4.71 5.29 -13.09
C VAL A 9 -6.11 5.45 -13.68
N HIS A 10 -6.59 4.37 -14.29
CA HIS A 10 -7.94 4.24 -14.84
C HIS A 10 -8.94 3.53 -13.91
N ASP A 11 -10.21 3.58 -14.31
CA ASP A 11 -11.33 2.95 -13.61
C ASP A 11 -11.17 1.43 -13.45
N GLU A 12 -10.45 0.77 -14.36
CA GLU A 12 -10.16 -0.67 -14.26
C GLU A 12 -9.30 -1.01 -13.04
N HIS A 13 -8.32 -0.17 -12.69
CA HIS A 13 -7.49 -0.39 -11.50
C HIS A 13 -8.29 -0.16 -10.22
N VAL A 14 -9.24 0.80 -10.25
CA VAL A 14 -10.19 1.02 -9.15
C VAL A 14 -11.12 -0.18 -8.98
N ALA A 15 -11.63 -0.74 -10.08
CA ALA A 15 -12.46 -1.93 -10.06
C ALA A 15 -11.68 -3.15 -9.53
N ALA A 16 -10.44 -3.34 -9.96
CA ALA A 16 -9.56 -4.40 -9.48
C ALA A 16 -9.30 -4.30 -7.96
N LEU A 17 -9.00 -3.09 -7.47
CA LEU A 17 -8.84 -2.84 -6.03
C LEU A 17 -10.15 -3.10 -5.26
N ARG A 18 -11.30 -2.69 -5.80
CA ARG A 18 -12.61 -2.99 -5.18
C ARG A 18 -12.82 -4.49 -5.03
N SER A 19 -12.55 -5.28 -6.08
CA SER A 19 -12.69 -6.74 -6.05
C SER A 19 -11.74 -7.38 -5.04
N LEU A 20 -10.50 -6.91 -4.98
CA LEU A 20 -9.50 -7.35 -4.00
C LEU A 20 -9.99 -7.17 -2.56
N LEU A 21 -10.49 -5.97 -2.23
CA LEU A 21 -10.95 -5.64 -0.87
C LEU A 21 -12.24 -6.35 -0.45
N ARG A 22 -13.02 -6.87 -1.41
CA ARG A 22 -14.18 -7.72 -1.14
C ARG A 22 -13.84 -9.20 -0.97
N PHE A 23 -12.56 -9.56 -0.96
CA PHE A 23 -12.08 -10.94 -0.91
C PHE A 23 -12.65 -11.80 -2.04
N ASP A 24 -12.83 -11.23 -3.24
CA ASP A 24 -13.02 -12.04 -4.43
C ASP A 24 -11.68 -12.69 -4.78
N LEU A 25 -11.50 -13.95 -4.36
CA LEU A 25 -10.30 -14.77 -4.53
C LEU A 25 -9.80 -14.84 -5.99
N ALA A 26 -10.67 -14.53 -6.98
CA ALA A 26 -10.25 -14.41 -8.37
C ALA A 26 -9.38 -13.17 -8.64
N ALA A 27 -9.57 -12.07 -7.90
CA ALA A 27 -8.78 -10.84 -8.02
C ALA A 27 -7.39 -10.94 -7.35
N ALA A 28 -7.26 -11.74 -6.29
CA ALA A 28 -5.97 -11.96 -5.61
C ALA A 28 -4.91 -12.60 -6.54
N LYS A 29 -5.34 -13.46 -7.47
CA LYS A 29 -4.46 -14.12 -8.45
C LYS A 29 -3.90 -13.19 -9.52
N MET A 30 -4.54 -12.03 -9.77
CA MET A 30 -4.05 -11.05 -10.75
C MET A 30 -2.74 -10.38 -10.28
N TYR A 31 -2.48 -10.35 -8.98
CA TYR A 31 -1.26 -9.80 -8.39
C TYR A 31 -0.10 -10.80 -8.30
N GLU A 32 -0.31 -12.08 -8.67
CA GLU A 32 0.75 -13.10 -8.66
C GLU A 32 1.72 -12.98 -9.85
N SER A 33 1.38 -12.17 -10.87
CA SER A 33 2.27 -11.87 -11.99
C SER A 33 2.71 -10.41 -11.98
N VAL A 34 3.82 -10.11 -11.28
CA VAL A 34 4.54 -8.85 -11.47
C VAL A 34 5.24 -8.94 -12.83
N THR A 35 4.60 -8.45 -13.88
CA THR A 35 5.27 -8.14 -15.14
C THR A 35 5.67 -6.67 -15.13
N GLU A 36 6.76 -6.30 -15.80
CA GLU A 36 7.16 -4.88 -15.97
C GLU A 36 6.24 -4.13 -16.96
N ASP A 37 5.01 -4.61 -17.17
CA ASP A 37 4.02 -3.96 -18.00
C ASP A 37 3.45 -2.74 -17.26
N THR A 38 3.29 -1.62 -17.97
CA THR A 38 2.61 -0.42 -17.51
C THR A 38 1.28 -0.68 -16.81
N ALA A 39 0.50 -1.66 -17.26
CA ALA A 39 -0.75 -2.07 -16.60
C ALA A 39 -0.50 -2.71 -15.22
N ALA A 40 0.50 -3.60 -15.11
CA ALA A 40 0.89 -4.22 -13.84
C ALA A 40 1.47 -3.20 -12.84
N ILE A 41 2.17 -2.17 -13.35
CA ILE A 41 2.63 -1.04 -12.54
C ILE A 41 1.43 -0.22 -12.02
N GLY A 42 0.41 0.02 -12.86
CA GLY A 42 -0.84 0.69 -12.45
C GLY A 42 -1.58 -0.05 -11.34
N HIS A 43 -1.69 -1.37 -11.44
CA HIS A 43 -2.27 -2.21 -10.38
C HIS A 43 -1.48 -2.16 -9.07
N THR A 44 -0.16 -2.36 -9.12
CA THR A 44 0.71 -2.29 -7.94
C THR A 44 0.63 -0.92 -7.27
N LEU A 45 0.65 0.16 -8.06
CA LEU A 45 0.51 1.52 -7.54
C LEU A 45 -0.85 1.75 -6.84
N MET A 46 -1.92 1.14 -7.33
CA MET A 46 -3.23 1.25 -6.69
C MET A 46 -3.29 0.54 -5.35
N VAL A 47 -2.64 -0.62 -5.20
CA VAL A 47 -2.51 -1.30 -3.90
C VAL A 47 -1.69 -0.43 -2.94
N TYR A 48 -0.55 0.09 -3.40
CA TYR A 48 0.29 0.98 -2.58
C TYR A 48 -0.45 2.23 -2.13
N SER A 49 -1.22 2.83 -3.03
CA SER A 49 -2.01 4.01 -2.70
C SER A 49 -3.15 3.71 -1.74
N ALA A 50 -3.77 2.53 -1.84
CA ALA A 50 -4.76 2.09 -0.86
C ALA A 50 -4.13 1.85 0.52
N PHE A 51 -2.97 1.21 0.56
CA PHE A 51 -2.17 1.04 1.77
C PHE A 51 -1.84 2.38 2.41
N ALA A 52 -1.29 3.33 1.64
CA ALA A 52 -0.92 4.65 2.13
C ALA A 52 -2.14 5.42 2.67
N VAL A 53 -3.28 5.38 1.97
CA VAL A 53 -4.53 6.00 2.43
C VAL A 53 -5.06 5.34 3.70
N ALA A 54 -5.04 4.01 3.79
CA ALA A 54 -5.47 3.28 4.99
C ALA A 54 -4.59 3.63 6.21
N VAL A 55 -3.27 3.64 6.02
CA VAL A 55 -2.28 4.06 7.02
C VAL A 55 -2.51 5.50 7.46
N HIS A 56 -2.67 6.44 6.52
CA HIS A 56 -2.99 7.82 6.86
C HIS A 56 -4.29 7.95 7.64
N ARG A 57 -5.37 7.27 7.24
CA ARG A 57 -6.63 7.27 7.99
C ARG A 57 -6.48 6.73 9.42
N LYS A 58 -5.59 5.75 9.62
CA LYS A 58 -5.34 5.13 10.92
C LYS A 58 -4.49 5.99 11.86
N PHE A 59 -3.46 6.66 11.34
CA PHE A 59 -2.39 7.25 12.14
C PHE A 59 -2.32 8.79 12.06
N ALA A 60 -2.97 9.42 11.09
CA ALA A 60 -3.01 10.88 10.99
C ALA A 60 -3.97 11.51 12.03
N PRO A 61 -3.81 12.81 12.36
CA PRO A 61 -2.75 13.73 11.93
C PRO A 61 -1.48 13.65 12.78
N LYS A 62 -1.52 12.93 13.90
CA LYS A 62 -0.40 12.76 14.82
C LYS A 62 -0.21 11.29 15.13
N TYR A 63 0.97 10.79 14.83
CA TYR A 63 1.40 9.44 15.20
C TYR A 63 2.68 9.50 16.03
N SER A 64 2.99 8.39 16.67
CA SER A 64 4.26 8.13 17.31
C SER A 64 4.78 6.78 16.82
N VAL A 65 6.10 6.61 16.79
CA VAL A 65 6.73 5.34 16.45
C VAL A 65 6.23 4.22 17.37
N ALA A 66 6.01 4.51 18.66
CA ALA A 66 5.45 3.55 19.61
C ALA A 66 4.04 3.05 19.23
N GLN A 67 3.19 3.90 18.65
CA GLN A 67 1.87 3.47 18.17
C GLN A 67 1.97 2.55 16.95
N ILE A 68 2.91 2.83 16.04
CA ILE A 68 3.17 1.98 14.87
C ILE A 68 3.69 0.62 15.33
N LEU A 69 4.69 0.60 16.22
CA LEU A 69 5.24 -0.64 16.79
C LEU A 69 4.17 -1.48 17.49
N ARG A 70 3.29 -0.83 18.27
CA ARG A 70 2.17 -1.52 18.92
C ARG A 70 1.21 -2.11 17.89
N TYR A 71 0.84 -1.34 16.87
CA TYR A 71 -0.02 -1.83 15.80
C TYR A 71 0.58 -3.06 15.10
N VAL A 72 1.87 -3.01 14.74
CA VAL A 72 2.56 -4.13 14.08
C VAL A 72 2.62 -5.36 15.00
N ALA A 73 2.84 -5.16 16.30
CA ALA A 73 2.81 -6.25 17.27
C ALA A 73 1.41 -6.87 17.38
N ASP A 74 0.36 -6.05 17.51
CA ASP A 74 -1.02 -6.51 17.60
C ASP A 74 -1.46 -7.25 16.32
N LEU A 75 -1.06 -6.74 15.15
CA LEU A 75 -1.28 -7.39 13.86
C LEU A 75 -0.64 -8.79 13.83
N ARG A 76 0.65 -8.89 14.18
CA ARG A 76 1.35 -10.18 14.24
C ARG A 76 0.71 -11.15 15.22
N ILE A 77 0.21 -10.68 16.37
CA ILE A 77 -0.52 -11.53 17.32
C ILE A 77 -1.81 -12.07 16.67
N SER A 78 -2.56 -11.23 15.95
CA SER A 78 -3.80 -11.65 15.29
C SER A 78 -3.61 -12.68 14.17
N LEU A 79 -2.41 -12.72 13.57
CA LEU A 79 -2.06 -13.68 12.51
C LEU A 79 -1.74 -15.09 13.05
N GLY A 80 -1.47 -15.25 14.35
CA GLY A 80 -1.15 -16.56 14.94
C GLY A 80 0.05 -17.24 14.25
N ASP A 81 -0.17 -18.42 13.67
CA ASP A 81 0.87 -19.20 12.98
C ASP A 81 1.44 -18.48 11.75
N ASP A 82 0.66 -17.58 11.14
CA ASP A 82 1.05 -16.78 9.97
C ASP A 82 1.83 -15.51 10.35
N ALA A 83 2.12 -15.27 11.64
CA ALA A 83 2.85 -14.08 12.10
C ALA A 83 4.25 -13.91 11.46
N SER A 84 4.83 -14.99 10.93
CA SER A 84 6.11 -14.95 10.22
C SER A 84 6.04 -14.24 8.86
N GLN A 85 4.85 -14.13 8.25
CA GLN A 85 4.64 -13.45 6.97
C GLN A 85 4.85 -11.93 7.06
N VAL A 86 4.61 -11.33 8.23
CA VAL A 86 4.78 -9.89 8.44
C VAL A 86 6.07 -9.61 9.17
N ASN A 87 7.17 -9.33 8.46
CA ASN A 87 8.40 -8.86 9.11
C ASN A 87 8.13 -7.51 9.82
N PRO A 88 8.34 -7.39 11.14
CA PRO A 88 7.91 -6.22 11.89
C PRO A 88 8.71 -4.96 11.52
N ARG A 89 9.99 -5.10 11.15
CA ARG A 89 10.83 -3.97 10.73
C ARG A 89 10.38 -3.47 9.37
N VAL A 90 10.08 -4.37 8.44
CA VAL A 90 9.58 -4.02 7.09
C VAL A 90 8.24 -3.30 7.23
N ALA A 91 7.31 -3.85 8.04
CA ALA A 91 6.02 -3.22 8.29
C ALA A 91 6.15 -1.82 8.91
N GLU A 92 7.02 -1.65 9.91
CA GLU A 92 7.28 -0.33 10.49
C GLU A 92 7.81 0.65 9.43
N CYS A 93 8.82 0.25 8.66
CA CYS A 93 9.44 1.12 7.65
C CYS A 93 8.43 1.52 6.58
N MET A 94 7.63 0.58 6.06
CA MET A 94 6.62 0.86 5.04
C MET A 94 5.54 1.80 5.55
N ILE A 95 5.06 1.62 6.79
CA ILE A 95 4.06 2.50 7.41
C ILE A 95 4.64 3.91 7.59
N ARG A 96 5.87 4.03 8.12
CA ARG A 96 6.53 5.32 8.34
C ARG A 96 6.83 6.04 7.03
N ALA A 97 7.28 5.31 6.00
CA ALA A 97 7.50 5.85 4.67
C ALA A 97 6.20 6.38 4.05
N ALA A 98 5.09 5.63 4.16
CA ALA A 98 3.79 6.10 3.68
C ALA A 98 3.29 7.35 4.42
N LEU A 99 3.62 7.49 5.71
CA LEU A 99 3.30 8.68 6.49
C LEU A 99 4.22 9.88 6.21
N GLY A 100 5.25 9.72 5.37
CA GLY A 100 6.22 10.77 5.06
C GLY A 100 7.17 11.07 6.22
N ASP A 101 7.54 10.07 7.02
CA ASP A 101 8.46 10.25 8.15
C ASP A 101 9.87 10.62 7.68
N GLU A 102 10.21 11.91 7.78
CA GLU A 102 11.54 12.44 7.41
C GLU A 102 12.68 11.90 8.30
N THR A 103 12.37 11.28 9.45
CA THR A 103 13.36 10.68 10.35
C THR A 103 13.68 9.21 10.03
N LEU A 104 12.98 8.62 9.06
CA LEU A 104 13.25 7.28 8.59
C LEU A 104 14.52 7.26 7.73
N ASN A 105 15.58 6.63 8.24
CA ASN A 105 16.85 6.48 7.52
C ASN A 105 16.93 5.19 6.68
N ASP A 106 16.02 4.23 6.91
CA ASP A 106 15.96 3.02 6.11
C ASP A 106 15.28 3.33 4.77
N HIS A 107 15.80 2.78 3.69
CA HIS A 107 15.26 2.94 2.34
C HIS A 107 14.76 1.60 1.79
N GLU A 108 13.83 1.65 0.85
CA GLU A 108 13.40 0.47 0.11
C GLU A 108 14.63 -0.25 -0.50
N PRO A 109 14.74 -1.59 -0.37
CA PRO A 109 13.69 -2.54 0.02
C PRO A 109 13.65 -2.93 1.50
N TYR A 110 14.11 -2.06 2.41
CA TYR A 110 14.04 -2.23 3.87
C TYR A 110 14.66 -3.55 4.39
N GLY A 111 15.64 -4.08 3.66
CA GLY A 111 16.30 -5.35 3.97
C GLY A 111 15.45 -6.60 3.69
N ALA A 112 14.39 -6.49 2.89
CA ALA A 112 13.55 -7.60 2.45
C ALA A 112 13.50 -7.71 0.93
N ASP A 113 13.00 -8.84 0.41
CA ASP A 113 12.70 -8.96 -1.01
C ASP A 113 11.31 -8.35 -1.33
N MET A 114 11.05 -8.15 -2.63
CA MET A 114 9.79 -7.56 -3.10
C MET A 114 8.57 -8.37 -2.65
N ARG A 115 8.68 -9.70 -2.59
CA ARG A 115 7.57 -10.56 -2.17
C ARG A 115 7.21 -10.32 -0.71
N ALA A 116 8.20 -10.26 0.18
CA ALA A 116 7.99 -9.96 1.59
C ALA A 116 7.43 -8.55 1.81
N MET A 117 7.83 -7.55 1.02
CA MET A 117 7.23 -6.22 1.07
C MET A 117 5.75 -6.24 0.63
N MET A 118 5.43 -6.93 -0.47
CA MET A 118 4.05 -7.09 -0.93
C MET A 118 3.18 -7.83 0.09
N ASP A 119 3.69 -8.90 0.70
CA ASP A 119 2.98 -9.65 1.73
C ASP A 119 2.66 -8.74 2.95
N VAL A 120 3.63 -7.91 3.38
CA VAL A 120 3.43 -6.90 4.43
C VAL A 120 2.38 -5.86 4.04
N GLU A 121 2.51 -5.28 2.84
CA GLU A 121 1.60 -4.26 2.32
C GLU A 121 0.15 -4.76 2.27
N MET A 122 -0.03 -5.94 1.68
CA MET A 122 -1.32 -6.61 1.58
C MET A 122 -1.91 -6.93 2.94
N THR A 123 -1.10 -7.47 3.86
CA THR A 123 -1.58 -7.84 5.19
C THR A 123 -2.03 -6.62 5.99
N VAL A 124 -1.26 -5.52 5.96
CA VAL A 124 -1.63 -4.27 6.64
C VAL A 124 -2.86 -3.64 5.98
N LEU A 125 -2.92 -3.60 4.65
CA LEU A 125 -4.08 -3.06 3.93
C LEU A 125 -5.36 -3.82 4.28
N LEU A 126 -5.34 -5.14 4.22
CA LEU A 126 -6.49 -5.99 4.53
C LEU A 126 -6.92 -5.84 6.00
N ASP A 127 -5.98 -5.81 6.94
CA ASP A 127 -6.29 -5.60 8.36
C ASP A 127 -6.96 -4.24 8.62
N LEU A 128 -6.40 -3.17 8.05
CA LEU A 128 -6.94 -1.81 8.26
C LEU A 128 -8.30 -1.63 7.61
N THR A 129 -8.52 -2.22 6.44
CA THR A 129 -9.79 -2.12 5.71
C THR A 129 -10.88 -3.00 6.34
N ASP A 130 -10.54 -4.21 6.82
CA ASP A 130 -11.46 -5.04 7.61
C ASP A 130 -11.90 -4.33 8.89
N LYS A 131 -10.95 -3.74 9.64
CA LYS A 131 -11.25 -2.96 10.85
C LYS A 131 -12.06 -1.69 10.58
N ALA A 132 -11.91 -1.09 9.39
CA ALA A 132 -12.69 0.08 9.01
C ALA A 132 -14.16 -0.24 8.75
N ARG A 133 -14.50 -1.50 8.44
CA ARG A 133 -15.88 -1.99 8.21
C ARG A 133 -16.68 -1.07 7.29
N PHE A 134 -16.14 -0.81 6.11
CA PHE A 134 -16.79 0.07 5.14
C PHE A 134 -18.18 -0.46 4.78
N ASP A 135 -19.14 0.45 4.74
CA ASP A 135 -20.33 0.28 3.92
C ASP A 135 -20.00 0.60 2.45
N GLU A 136 -20.98 0.44 1.56
CA GLU A 136 -20.81 0.71 0.13
C GLU A 136 -20.28 2.14 -0.14
N THR A 137 -20.85 3.13 0.54
CA THR A 137 -20.42 4.53 0.39
C THR A 137 -19.00 4.76 0.92
N GLY A 138 -18.66 4.22 2.08
CA GLY A 138 -17.33 4.32 2.68
C GLY A 138 -16.25 3.63 1.84
N LEU A 139 -16.59 2.51 1.18
CA LEU A 139 -15.69 1.83 0.26
C LEU A 139 -15.45 2.67 -0.99
N ASP A 140 -16.50 3.27 -1.57
CA ASP A 140 -16.38 4.14 -2.73
C ASP A 140 -15.53 5.38 -2.43
N GLU A 141 -15.72 5.99 -1.26
CA GLU A 141 -14.88 7.10 -0.80
C GLU A 141 -13.43 6.69 -0.57
N PHE A 142 -13.19 5.49 -0.03
CA PHE A 142 -11.85 4.93 0.13
C PHE A 142 -11.18 4.73 -1.23
N LEU A 143 -11.85 4.09 -2.17
CA LEU A 143 -11.33 3.82 -3.51
C LEU A 143 -11.01 5.13 -4.27
N ARG A 144 -11.88 6.14 -4.17
CA ARG A 144 -11.62 7.47 -4.76
C ARG A 144 -10.39 8.12 -4.13
N ALA A 145 -10.28 8.10 -2.80
CA ALA A 145 -9.12 8.66 -2.11
C ALA A 145 -7.81 7.96 -2.51
N SER A 146 -7.83 6.63 -2.69
CA SER A 146 -6.69 5.84 -3.16
C SER A 146 -6.30 6.20 -4.59
N ALA A 147 -7.28 6.34 -5.50
CA ALA A 147 -7.02 6.78 -6.88
C ALA A 147 -6.44 8.20 -6.94
N ASP A 148 -6.96 9.12 -6.13
CA ASP A 148 -6.45 10.49 -6.04
C ASP A 148 -5.02 10.52 -5.47
N HIS A 149 -4.73 9.66 -4.48
CA HIS A 149 -3.38 9.48 -3.96
C HIS A 149 -2.43 8.97 -5.05
N ALA A 150 -2.82 7.93 -5.79
CA ALA A 150 -2.02 7.35 -6.87
C ALA A 150 -1.67 8.38 -7.95
N LYS A 151 -2.67 9.18 -8.37
CA LYS A 151 -2.47 10.25 -9.37
C LYS A 151 -1.51 11.32 -8.88
N ARG A 152 -1.62 11.76 -7.62
CA ARG A 152 -0.68 12.72 -7.02
C ARG A 152 0.73 12.15 -6.92
N TRP A 153 0.85 10.90 -6.51
CA TRP A 153 2.13 10.22 -6.39
C TRP A 153 2.83 10.11 -7.75
N LEU A 154 2.11 9.73 -8.81
CA LEU A 154 2.64 9.69 -10.19
C LEU A 154 3.13 11.05 -10.66
N ALA A 155 2.38 12.13 -10.39
CA ALA A 155 2.80 13.49 -10.74
C ALA A 155 4.15 13.84 -10.09
N ILE A 156 4.31 13.55 -8.79
CA ILE A 156 5.55 13.79 -8.05
C ILE A 156 6.72 12.98 -8.62
N GLN A 157 6.51 11.69 -8.96
CA GLN A 157 7.60 10.87 -9.49
C GLN A 157 8.02 11.31 -10.89
N ARG A 158 7.08 11.71 -11.74
CA ARG A 158 7.38 12.25 -13.07
C ARG A 158 8.18 13.55 -12.98
N ASP A 159 7.81 14.44 -12.07
CA ASP A 159 8.54 15.68 -11.85
C ASP A 159 9.99 15.41 -11.39
N ARG A 160 10.20 14.40 -10.54
CA ARG A 160 11.55 13.95 -10.14
C ARG A 160 12.36 13.40 -11.31
N GLN A 161 11.74 12.58 -12.17
CA GLN A 161 12.40 12.02 -13.36
C GLN A 161 12.81 13.09 -14.39
N VAL A 162 12.04 14.17 -14.50
CA VAL A 162 12.37 15.32 -15.37
C VAL A 162 13.49 16.18 -14.77
N GLY A 163 13.55 16.33 -13.45
CA GLY A 163 14.58 17.12 -12.77
C GLY A 163 15.97 16.46 -12.70
N GLU A 164 16.05 15.15 -12.96
CA GLU A 164 17.30 14.37 -12.99
C GLU A 164 17.91 14.24 -14.41
N GLN A 165 17.24 14.77 -15.45
CA GLN A 165 17.72 14.82 -16.85
C GLN A 165 18.34 16.18 -17.19
#